data_AF-A0A062TX11-F1
#
_entry.id   AF-A0A062TX11-F1
#
_cell.length_a   1.000
_cell.length_b   1.000
_cell.length_c   1.000
_cell.angle_alpha   90.00
_cell.angle_beta   90.00
_cell.angle_gamma   90.00
#
_symmetry.space_group_name_H-M   'P 1'
#
loop_
_entity.id
_entity.type
_entity.pdbx_description
1 polymer ?
#
loop_
_entity_poly.entity_id
_entity_poly.type
_entity_poly.pdbx_seq_one_letter_code
_entity_poly.pdbx_strand_id
1 'polypeptide(L)' 'MKIYPPFRISRLDAALASLDVQDIGAWAVLVCGCFHIFESEGAAHRAYRLWLENRPVR' A
#
# COMPACT_ATOMS: atom_id res chain seq x y z
N MET A 1 -1.03 -7.13 -13.99
CA MET A 1 -1.14 -6.87 -12.53
C MET A 1 -1.53 -5.42 -12.34
N LYS A 2 -2.64 -5.10 -11.66
CA LYS A 2 -3.01 -3.70 -11.39
C LYS A 2 -2.37 -3.27 -10.08
N ILE A 3 -1.52 -2.25 -10.15
CA ILE A 3 -0.81 -1.66 -9.01
C ILE A 3 -1.19 -0.19 -8.97
N TYR A 4 -1.68 0.28 -7.83
CA TYR A 4 -1.98 1.69 -7.63
C TYR A 4 -0.78 2.42 -7.00
N PRO A 5 -0.58 3.71 -7.27
CA PRO A 5 0.45 4.49 -6.60
C PRO A 5 0.32 4.44 -5.07
N PRO A 6 1.42 4.65 -4.32
CA PRO A 6 1.36 4.75 -2.87
C PRO A 6 0.39 5.81 -2.40
N PHE A 7 -0.34 5.51 -1.32
CA PHE A 7 -1.29 6.43 -0.70
C PHE A 7 -1.30 6.23 0.81
N ARG A 8 -1.86 7.20 1.53
CA ARG A 8 -2.13 7.06 2.96
C ARG A 8 -3.52 6.47 3.15
N ILE A 9 -3.62 5.43 3.97
CA ILE A 9 -4.89 4.78 4.29
C ILE A 9 -5.83 5.79 4.93
N SER A 10 -6.99 6.01 4.31
CA SER A 10 -8.07 6.81 4.90
C SER A 10 -8.96 5.97 5.81
N ARG A 11 -9.84 6.62 6.57
CA ARG A 11 -10.90 5.93 7.33
C ARG A 11 -11.81 5.10 6.43
N LEU A 12 -12.08 5.58 5.22
CA LEU A 12 -12.93 4.87 4.27
C LEU A 12 -12.22 3.60 3.78
N ASP A 13 -10.94 3.70 3.45
CA ASP A 13 -10.14 2.53 3.03
C ASP A 13 -10.10 1.48 4.13
N ALA A 14 -9.85 1.90 5.38
CA ALA A 14 -9.84 0.99 6.52
C ALA A 14 -11.19 0.30 6.73
N ALA A 15 -12.31 1.03 6.61
CA ALA A 15 -13.64 0.44 6.72
C ALA A 15 -13.95 -0.54 5.58
N LEU A 16 -13.60 -0.20 4.34
CA LEU A 16 -13.84 -1.04 3.16
C LEU A 16 -13.00 -2.32 3.17
N ALA A 17 -11.77 -2.23 3.69
CA ALA A 17 -10.82 -3.33 3.74
C ALA A 17 -10.80 -4.06 5.09
N SER A 18 -11.67 -3.69 6.04
CA SER A 18 -11.69 -4.23 7.41
C SER A 18 -10.31 -4.17 8.10
N LEU A 19 -9.58 -3.08 7.91
CA LEU A 19 -8.29 -2.83 8.56
C LEU A 19 -8.48 -2.29 9.98
N ASP A 20 -7.43 -2.40 10.79
CA ASP A 20 -7.44 -1.86 12.14
C ASP A 20 -7.40 -0.32 12.10
N VAL A 21 -8.03 0.31 13.10
CA VAL A 21 -8.05 1.79 13.24
C VAL A 21 -6.63 2.37 13.32
N GLN A 22 -5.67 1.58 13.82
CA GLN A 22 -4.26 1.96 13.93
C GLN A 22 -3.55 2.09 12.56
N ASP A 23 -4.09 1.48 11.50
CA ASP A 23 -3.51 1.54 10.16
C ASP A 23 -3.88 2.83 9.41
N ILE A 24 -4.83 3.61 9.94
CA ILE A 24 -5.23 4.88 9.34
C ILE A 24 -4.03 5.84 9.32
N GLY A 25 -3.73 6.37 8.14
CA GLY A 25 -2.58 7.25 7.89
C GLY A 25 -1.29 6.52 7.55
N ALA A 26 -1.23 5.19 7.70
CA ALA A 26 -0.10 4.40 7.24
C ALA A 26 0.02 4.44 5.72
N TRP A 27 1.25 4.28 5.22
CA TRP A 27 1.53 4.23 3.79
C TRP A 27 1.21 2.85 3.24
N ALA A 28 0.44 2.79 2.16
CA ALA A 28 0.07 1.53 1.54
C ALA A 28 0.16 1.58 0.02
N VAL A 29 0.25 0.40 -0.57
CA VAL A 29 0.12 0.17 -2.01
C VAL A 29 -0.94 -0.91 -2.23
N LEU A 30 -1.89 -0.64 -3.13
CA LEU A 30 -2.93 -1.60 -3.50
C LEU A 30 -2.46 -2.43 -4.70
N VAL A 31 -2.24 -3.73 -4.49
CA VAL A 31 -1.78 -4.68 -5.51
C VAL A 31 -2.80 -5.79 -5.63
N CYS A 32 -3.43 -5.93 -6.81
CA CYS A 32 -4.44 -6.98 -7.05
C CYS A 32 -5.57 -7.04 -6.00
N GLY A 33 -5.95 -5.89 -5.42
CA GLY A 33 -6.99 -5.82 -4.39
C GLY A 33 -6.48 -6.05 -2.96
N CYS A 34 -5.19 -6.31 -2.76
CA CYS A 34 -4.57 -6.45 -1.44
C CYS A 34 -3.84 -5.17 -1.04
N PHE A 35 -4.07 -4.71 0.19
CA PHE A 35 -3.34 -3.60 0.79
C PHE A 35 -2.00 -4.11 1.32
N HIS A 36 -0.90 -3.55 0.84
CA HIS A 36 0.42 -3.76 1.39
C HIS A 36 0.83 -2.52 2.17
N ILE A 37 0.94 -2.64 3.49
CA ILE A 37 1.23 -1.55 4.41
C ILE A 37 2.73 -1.45 4.66
N PHE A 38 3.25 -0.23 4.75
CA PHE A 38 4.66 0.10 4.90
C PHE A 38 4.88 1.11 6.02
N GLU A 39 6.03 1.00 6.69
CA GLU A 39 6.42 1.88 7.80
C GLU A 39 6.74 3.33 7.35
N SER A 40 7.00 3.55 6.06
CA SER A 40 7.35 4.87 5.54
C SER A 40 6.93 5.08 4.09
N GLU A 41 6.80 6.35 3.69
CA GLU A 41 6.57 6.77 2.30
C GLU A 41 7.65 6.23 1.37
N GLY A 42 8.91 6.33 1.78
CA GLY A 42 10.06 5.86 1.00
C GLY A 42 10.00 4.35 0.73
N ALA A 43 9.59 3.55 1.73
CA ALA A 43 9.42 2.12 1.58
C ALA A 43 8.29 1.78 0.58
N ALA A 44 7.13 2.45 0.71
CA ALA A 44 6.01 2.26 -0.20
C ALA A 44 6.36 2.65 -1.66
N HIS A 45 7.02 3.79 -1.87
CA HIS A 45 7.49 4.22 -3.19
C HIS A 45 8.56 3.31 -3.78
N ARG A 46 9.45 2.74 -2.95
CA ARG A 46 10.43 1.73 -3.40
C ARG A 46 9.71 0.46 -3.85
N ALA A 47 8.77 -0.06 -3.06
CA ALA A 47 8.01 -1.26 -3.40
C ALA A 47 7.18 -1.05 -4.68
N TYR A 48 6.49 0.08 -4.80
CA TYR A 48 5.74 0.45 -5.99
C TYR A 48 6.59 0.40 -7.27
N ARG A 49 7.78 1.02 -7.25
CA ARG A 49 8.72 0.96 -8.39
C ARG A 49 9.18 -0.45 -8.72
N LEU A 50 9.54 -1.24 -7.72
CA LEU A 50 9.97 -2.63 -7.93
C LEU A 50 8.84 -3.48 -8.54
N TRP A 51 7.60 -3.32 -8.09
CA TRP A 51 6.46 -4.02 -8.68
C TRP A 51 6.18 -3.59 -10.13
N LEU A 52 6.31 -2.29 -10.45
CA LEU A 52 6.19 -1.82 -11.84
C LEU A 52 7.29 -2.40 -12.74
N GLU A 53 8.49 -2.60 -12.21
CA GLU A 53 9.62 -3.24 -12.91
C GLU A 53 9.53 -4.78 -12.94
N ASN A 54 8.46 -5.37 -12.38
CA ASN A 54 8.30 -6.82 -12.20
C ASN A 54 9.48 -7.47 -11.43
N ARG A 55 10.02 -6.74 -10.45
CA ARG A 55 11.11 -7.17 -9.58
C ARG A 55 10.58 -7.59 -8.21
N PRO A 56 11.27 -8.50 -7.51
CA PRO A 56 10.89 -8.89 -6.16
C PRO A 56 10.98 -7.72 -5.19
N VAL A 57 9.93 -7.54 -4.38
CA VAL A 57 9.91 -6.63 -3.23
C VAL A 57 10.45 -7.39 -2.01
N ARG A 58 11.46 -6.81 -1.37
CA ARG A 58 12.09 -7.29 -0.14
C ARG A 58 12.11 -6.17 0.89
#